data_AF-A0A932E1I3-F1
#
_entry.id   AF-A0A932E1I3-F1
#
_cell.length_a   1.000
_cell.length_b   1.000
_cell.length_c   1.000
_cell.angle_alpha   90.00
_cell.angle_beta   90.00
_cell.angle_gamma   90.00
#
_symmetry.space_group_name_H-M   'P 1'
#
loop_
_entity.id
_entity.type
_entity.pdbx_description
1 polymer ?
#
loop_
_entity_poly.entity_id
_entity_poly.type
_entity_poly.pdbx_seq_one_letter_code
_entity_poly.pdbx_strand_id
1 'polypeptide(L)'
;MRPRTLALTLALLGAGLAAAGAAQEPPPNVKRVAEGRKLFIESGCHGCHTVGAMGTPIGPDLAHLGGKYPPDYLRRWLRDPAEQRPRAHMPKLELSEDQVQSLGAYLSSLR
;
A
#
# COMPACT_ATOMS: atom_id res chain seq x y z
N MET A 1 45.98 65.57 -3.79
CA MET A 1 44.55 65.94 -3.96
C MET A 1 43.81 64.73 -4.52
N ARG A 2 42.67 64.38 -3.89
CA ARG A 2 41.66 63.34 -4.24
C ARG A 2 42.03 61.86 -3.96
N PRO A 3 41.07 61.06 -3.48
CA PRO A 3 41.12 60.64 -2.06
C PRO A 3 40.62 59.19 -1.80
N ARG A 4 40.42 58.89 -0.51
CA ARG A 4 39.42 57.97 0.08
C ARG A 4 39.74 56.47 0.14
N THR A 5 40.19 56.09 1.34
CA THR A 5 39.79 54.89 2.08
C THR A 5 38.31 54.53 1.90
N LEU A 6 38.01 53.26 1.66
CA LEU A 6 36.78 52.53 2.05
C LEU A 6 37.11 51.03 1.86
N ALA A 7 37.34 50.25 2.92
CA ALA A 7 36.39 49.78 3.94
C ALA A 7 35.57 48.57 3.48
N LEU A 8 35.49 47.62 4.41
CA LEU A 8 34.35 46.73 4.67
C LEU A 8 34.10 45.62 3.64
N THR A 9 34.37 44.37 4.04
CA THR A 9 33.36 43.37 4.41
C THR A 9 33.35 42.26 3.35
N LEU A 10 33.19 40.99 3.65
CA LEU A 10 32.41 40.39 4.71
C LEU A 10 32.97 39.00 5.00
N ALA A 11 32.93 38.64 6.27
CA ALA A 11 33.21 37.31 6.76
C ALA A 11 32.25 36.27 6.14
N LEU A 12 32.81 35.08 5.93
CA LEU A 12 32.23 33.77 6.22
C LEU A 12 30.72 33.73 6.47
N LEU A 13 30.00 33.05 5.58
CA LEU A 13 28.93 32.11 5.97
C LEU A 13 28.81 31.07 4.86
N GLY A 14 29.66 30.05 4.91
CA GLY A 14 29.36 28.78 4.28
C GLY A 14 28.18 28.17 5.01
N ALA A 15 26.98 28.39 4.49
CA ALA A 15 25.80 27.67 4.93
C ALA A 15 25.94 26.22 4.49
N GLY A 16 26.35 25.35 5.42
CA GLY A 16 26.27 23.92 5.23
C GLY A 16 24.82 23.53 4.97
N LEU A 17 24.55 22.94 3.80
CA LEU A 17 23.30 22.24 3.52
C LEU A 17 23.21 21.05 4.47
N ALA A 18 22.55 21.23 5.61
CA ALA A 18 22.02 20.13 6.38
C ALA A 18 20.83 19.56 5.59
N ALA A 19 21.10 18.60 4.71
CA ALA A 19 20.07 17.70 4.20
C ALA A 19 19.71 16.72 5.33
N ALA A 20 18.88 17.18 6.26
CA ALA A 20 18.11 16.27 7.10
C ALA A 20 17.20 15.49 6.15
N GLY A 21 17.63 14.27 5.81
CA GLY A 21 16.80 13.31 5.10
C GLY A 21 15.62 12.96 5.99
N ALA A 22 14.54 13.74 5.88
CA ALA A 22 13.23 13.30 6.32
C ALA A 22 12.96 12.02 5.54
N ALA A 23 12.93 10.88 6.25
CA ALA A 23 12.39 9.66 5.70
C ALA A 23 10.94 9.97 5.30
N GLN A 24 10.74 10.24 4.01
CA GLN A 24 9.43 10.56 3.47
C GLN A 24 8.53 9.35 3.76
N GLU A 25 7.46 9.55 4.53
CA GLU A 25 6.51 8.47 4.76
C GLU A 25 5.98 7.96 3.41
N PRO A 26 5.87 6.63 3.22
CA PRO A 26 5.38 6.08 1.97
C PRO A 26 3.99 6.64 1.65
N PRO A 27 3.67 6.86 0.36
CA PRO A 27 2.34 7.34 -0.03
C PRO A 27 1.25 6.41 0.52
N PRO A 28 0.05 6.92 0.84
CA PRO A 28 -0.98 6.16 1.57
C PRO A 28 -1.35 4.80 0.97
N ASN A 29 -1.14 4.60 -0.33
CA ASN A 29 -1.34 3.32 -1.01
C ASN A 29 -0.27 2.27 -0.61
N VAL A 30 0.99 2.66 -0.39
CA VAL A 30 2.08 1.73 -0.05
C VAL A 30 1.90 1.18 1.36
N LYS A 31 1.55 2.02 2.35
CA LYS A 31 1.26 1.55 3.71
C LYS A 31 0.08 0.57 3.72
N ARG A 32 -1.01 0.89 3.00
CA ARG A 32 -2.18 -0.01 2.90
C ARG A 32 -1.87 -1.33 2.18
N VAL A 33 -1.06 -1.31 1.13
CA VAL A 33 -0.65 -2.54 0.43
C VAL A 33 0.18 -3.43 1.36
N ALA A 34 1.12 -2.86 2.11
CA ALA A 34 1.92 -3.62 3.07
C ALA A 34 1.05 -4.24 4.17
N GLU A 35 0.13 -3.48 4.74
CA GLU A 35 -0.82 -3.98 5.75
C GLU A 35 -1.75 -5.05 5.16
N GLY A 36 -2.28 -4.81 3.96
CA GLY A 36 -3.12 -5.79 3.26
C GLY A 36 -2.41 -7.11 2.99
N ARG A 37 -1.11 -7.08 2.68
CA ARG A 37 -0.30 -8.30 2.52
C ARG A 37 -0.19 -9.08 3.83
N LYS A 38 -0.03 -8.39 4.96
CA LYS A 38 0.01 -9.02 6.28
C LYS A 38 -1.35 -9.63 6.62
N LEU A 39 -2.43 -8.85 6.46
CA LEU A 39 -3.80 -9.30 6.67
C LEU A 39 -4.19 -10.49 5.79
N PHE A 40 -3.65 -10.60 4.57
CA PHE A 40 -3.91 -11.76 3.70
C PHE A 40 -3.51 -13.09 4.38
N ILE A 41 -2.46 -13.07 5.20
CA ILE A 41 -2.04 -14.24 5.98
C ILE A 41 -2.89 -14.38 7.24
N GLU A 42 -3.01 -13.30 8.01
CA GLU A 42 -3.67 -13.30 9.33
C GLU A 42 -5.18 -13.58 9.25
N SER A 43 -5.84 -13.12 8.19
CA SER A 43 -7.25 -13.40 7.90
C SER A 43 -7.47 -14.75 7.21
N GLY A 44 -6.42 -15.57 7.03
CA GLY A 44 -6.53 -16.94 6.52
C GLY A 44 -6.73 -17.07 5.01
N CYS A 45 -6.58 -15.99 4.22
CA CYS A 45 -6.84 -16.03 2.77
C CYS A 45 -5.95 -17.05 2.04
N HIS A 46 -4.68 -17.15 2.45
CA HIS A 46 -3.72 -18.14 1.92
C HIS A 46 -4.12 -19.60 2.16
N GLY A 47 -5.02 -19.86 3.11
CA GLY A 47 -5.53 -21.20 3.39
C GLY A 47 -6.38 -21.77 2.26
N CYS A 48 -6.90 -20.92 1.36
CA CYS A 48 -7.63 -21.33 0.17
C CYS A 48 -7.10 -20.74 -1.13
N HIS A 49 -6.43 -19.59 -1.11
CA HIS A 49 -5.97 -18.92 -2.33
C HIS A 49 -4.46 -18.96 -2.46
N THR A 50 -3.99 -19.16 -3.69
CA THR A 50 -2.58 -18.92 -4.01
C THR A 50 -2.32 -17.47 -4.39
N VAL A 51 -1.07 -17.05 -4.17
CA VAL A 51 -0.44 -15.89 -4.83
C VAL A 51 0.91 -16.38 -5.32
N GLY A 52 0.98 -16.77 -6.59
CA GLY A 52 2.13 -17.47 -7.14
C GLY A 52 2.34 -18.80 -6.42
N ALA A 53 3.53 -19.03 -5.86
CA ALA A 53 3.87 -20.28 -5.17
C ALA A 53 3.42 -20.35 -3.69
N MET A 54 2.79 -19.29 -3.14
CA MET A 54 2.36 -19.25 -1.74
C MET A 54 0.87 -19.55 -1.62
N GLY A 55 0.47 -20.33 -0.61
CA GLY A 55 -0.93 -20.66 -0.30
C GLY A 55 -1.35 -22.02 -0.82
N THR A 56 -2.66 -22.26 -0.86
CA THR A 56 -3.25 -23.50 -1.40
C THR A 56 -4.18 -23.20 -2.58
N PRO A 57 -4.36 -24.13 -3.54
CA PRO A 57 -5.18 -23.89 -4.74
C PRO A 57 -6.63 -24.38 -4.59
N ILE A 58 -7.27 -24.15 -3.43
CA ILE A 58 -8.69 -24.50 -3.21
C ILE A 58 -9.59 -23.51 -3.95
N GLY A 59 -9.25 -22.23 -3.86
CA GLY A 59 -9.75 -21.12 -4.64
C GLY A 59 -8.77 -20.74 -5.76
N PRO A 60 -9.17 -19.78 -6.62
CA PRO A 60 -8.32 -19.32 -7.72
C PRO A 60 -7.04 -18.63 -7.23
N ASP A 61 -5.99 -18.71 -8.05
CA ASP A 61 -4.79 -17.89 -7.91
C ASP A 61 -5.13 -16.40 -8.08
N LEU A 62 -4.59 -15.58 -7.18
CA LEU A 62 -4.83 -14.15 -7.12
C LEU A 62 -3.63 -13.32 -7.61
N ALA A 63 -2.54 -13.94 -8.06
CA ALA A 63 -1.30 -13.27 -8.48
C ALA A 63 -1.50 -12.12 -9.48
N HIS A 64 -2.52 -12.21 -10.33
CA HIS A 64 -2.82 -11.22 -11.38
C HIS A 64 -4.20 -10.54 -11.21
N LEU A 65 -4.73 -10.54 -9.99
CA LEU A 65 -6.11 -10.09 -9.74
C LEU A 65 -6.31 -8.59 -9.96
N GLY A 66 -5.29 -7.76 -9.72
CA GLY A 66 -5.36 -6.30 -9.78
C GLY A 66 -5.64 -5.73 -11.17
N GLY A 67 -5.30 -6.46 -12.23
CA GLY A 67 -5.65 -6.11 -13.61
C GLY A 67 -7.01 -6.64 -14.07
N LYS A 68 -7.63 -7.55 -13.31
CA LYS A 68 -8.84 -8.28 -13.71
C LYS A 68 -10.13 -7.63 -13.23
N TYR A 69 -10.10 -6.98 -12.07
CA TYR A 69 -11.29 -6.39 -11.46
C TYR A 69 -11.03 -4.98 -10.92
N PRO A 70 -12.03 -4.09 -10.94
CA PRO A 70 -11.88 -2.76 -10.38
C PRO A 70 -11.75 -2.83 -8.84
N PRO A 71 -10.99 -1.92 -8.20
CA PRO A 71 -10.75 -1.96 -6.75
C PRO A 71 -12.04 -1.99 -5.90
N ASP A 72 -13.09 -1.30 -6.32
CA ASP A 72 -14.38 -1.31 -5.60
C ASP A 72 -15.07 -2.67 -5.64
N TYR A 73 -14.92 -3.43 -6.72
CA TYR A 73 -15.45 -4.79 -6.80
C TYR A 73 -14.75 -5.71 -5.80
N LEU A 74 -13.41 -5.61 -5.71
CA LEU A 74 -12.62 -6.39 -4.75
C LEU A 74 -13.04 -6.09 -3.31
N ARG A 75 -13.27 -4.82 -2.96
CA ARG A 75 -13.77 -4.45 -1.63
C ARG A 75 -15.17 -4.99 -1.33
N ARG A 76 -16.10 -4.93 -2.29
CA ARG A 76 -17.44 -5.52 -2.11
C ARG A 76 -17.38 -7.03 -1.94
N TRP A 77 -16.51 -7.70 -2.70
CA TRP A 77 -16.27 -9.14 -2.54
C TRP A 77 -15.75 -9.49 -1.15
N LEU A 78 -14.82 -8.69 -0.61
CA LEU A 78 -14.29 -8.90 0.74
C LEU A 78 -15.35 -8.69 1.84
N ARG A 79 -16.30 -7.78 1.64
CA ARG A 79 -17.39 -7.54 2.61
C ARG A 79 -18.40 -8.68 2.66
N ASP A 80 -18.84 -9.14 1.48
CA ASP A 80 -19.79 -10.24 1.40
C ASP A 80 -19.72 -10.96 0.04
N PRO A 81 -19.01 -12.11 -0.03
CA PRO A 81 -18.92 -12.89 -1.26
C PRO A 81 -20.28 -13.42 -1.73
N ALA A 82 -21.21 -13.71 -0.81
CA ALA A 82 -22.52 -14.28 -1.15
C ALA A 82 -23.45 -13.22 -1.79
N GLU A 83 -23.33 -11.96 -1.39
CA GLU A 83 -24.01 -10.85 -2.07
C GLU A 83 -23.48 -10.64 -3.50
N GLN A 84 -22.18 -10.83 -3.73
CA GLN A 84 -21.62 -10.71 -5.08
C GLN A 84 -21.92 -11.95 -5.93
N ARG A 85 -21.96 -13.13 -5.31
CA ARG A 85 -22.26 -14.40 -5.95
C ARG A 85 -22.90 -15.36 -4.94
N PRO A 86 -24.21 -15.65 -5.01
CA PRO A 86 -24.93 -16.45 -4.00
C PRO A 86 -24.37 -17.85 -3.74
N ARG A 87 -23.64 -18.43 -4.71
CA ARG A 87 -22.97 -19.73 -4.60
C ARG A 87 -21.45 -19.59 -4.37
N ALA A 88 -20.99 -18.48 -3.79
CA ALA A 88 -19.60 -18.32 -3.42
C ALA A 88 -19.23 -19.30 -2.30
N HIS A 89 -18.14 -20.03 -2.47
CA HIS A 89 -17.57 -20.88 -1.42
C HIS A 89 -16.64 -20.10 -0.48
N MET A 90 -16.16 -18.93 -0.90
CA MET A 90 -15.40 -18.04 -0.02
C MET A 90 -16.33 -17.59 1.12
N PRO A 91 -15.98 -17.85 2.39
CA PRO A 91 -16.82 -17.47 3.52
C PRO A 91 -16.85 -15.94 3.66
N LYS A 92 -17.92 -15.44 4.29
CA LYS A 92 -17.93 -14.08 4.81
C LYS A 92 -16.92 -13.99 5.97
N LEU A 93 -15.99 -13.06 5.85
CA LEU A 93 -14.99 -12.81 6.88
C LEU A 93 -15.44 -11.61 7.71
N GLU A 94 -15.24 -11.69 9.03
CA GLU A 94 -15.50 -10.57 9.95
C GLU A 94 -14.35 -9.55 9.88
N LEU A 95 -14.31 -8.78 8.79
CA LEU A 95 -13.31 -7.76 8.53
C LEU A 95 -13.82 -6.37 8.91
N SER A 96 -12.98 -5.56 9.55
CA SER A 96 -13.25 -4.13 9.69
C SER A 96 -13.15 -3.41 8.34
N GLU A 97 -13.75 -2.23 8.22
CA GLU A 97 -13.61 -1.44 7.00
C GLU A 97 -12.15 -1.10 6.68
N ASP A 98 -11.32 -0.82 7.68
CA ASP A 98 -9.88 -0.56 7.46
C ASP A 98 -9.14 -1.79 6.94
N GLN A 99 -9.51 -2.99 7.41
CA GLN A 99 -8.99 -4.25 6.87
C GLN A 99 -9.45 -4.47 5.43
N VAL A 100 -10.72 -4.20 5.11
CA VAL A 100 -11.24 -4.26 3.74
C VAL A 100 -10.50 -3.30 2.81
N GLN A 101 -10.22 -2.07 3.26
CA GLN A 101 -9.45 -1.11 2.46
C GLN A 101 -8.02 -1.58 2.22
N SER A 102 -7.35 -2.13 3.26
CA SER A 102 -5.97 -2.58 3.17
C SER A 102 -5.84 -3.85 2.31
N LEU A 103 -6.67 -4.87 2.55
CA LEU A 103 -6.76 -6.07 1.72
C LEU A 103 -7.12 -5.72 0.28
N GLY A 104 -8.11 -4.85 0.07
CA GLY A 104 -8.50 -4.39 -1.26
C GLY A 104 -7.35 -3.69 -2.00
N ALA A 105 -6.57 -2.86 -1.31
CA ALA A 105 -5.38 -2.22 -1.87
C ALA A 105 -4.31 -3.24 -2.26
N TYR A 106 -4.02 -4.21 -1.39
CA TYR A 106 -3.09 -5.30 -1.69
C TYR A 106 -3.53 -6.12 -2.90
N LEU A 107 -4.77 -6.60 -2.93
CA LEU A 107 -5.31 -7.39 -4.04
C LEU A 107 -5.32 -6.60 -5.36
N SER A 108 -5.61 -5.30 -5.31
CA SER A 108 -5.55 -4.41 -6.48
C SER A 108 -4.11 -4.22 -6.99
N SER A 109 -3.10 -4.46 -6.16
CA SER A 109 -1.69 -4.30 -6.53
C SER A 109 -1.07 -5.53 -7.20
N LEU A 110 -1.77 -6.68 -7.16
CA LEU A 110 -1.30 -7.96 -7.71
C LEU A 110 -1.38 -7.99 -9.23
N ARG A 111 -0.24 -8.16 -9.90
CA ARG A 111 -0.07 -8.06 -11.36
C ARG A 111 1.07 -8.94 -11.86
#